data_AF-J3LJJ1-F1
#
_entry.id   AF-J3LJJ1-F1
#
_cell.length_a   1.000
_cell.length_b   1.000
_cell.length_c   1.000
_cell.angle_alpha   90.00
_cell.angle_beta   90.00
_cell.angle_gamma   90.00
#
_symmetry.space_group_name_H-M   'P 1'
#
loop_
_entity.id
_entity.type
_entity.pdbx_description
1 polymer ?
#
loop_
_entity_poly.entity_id
_entity_poly.type
_entity_poly.pdbx_seq_one_letter_code
_entity_poly.pdbx_strand_id
1 'polypeptide(L)'
;MFGRVLDKEFSDSDNQETPDKSSFNNSISDHQAVLETVAVITHDKKKNESEKANSSKSFQIGDMFGGQNENSDDLETVIDKEDNVFVMSNRKTKYPTLQLDLRLIKDLVVIIVSATAGGIIFSCLGQPVIVGYLLAGSLVGPGGLNFISEMVQVETFAQFGVVFLLFALGLEFSLTKLKAVGPVAVIGGLLQIALFMFLCGLTAVLCGAKSSEGVFVGAFLSMSSTAVVSKFLVEKGSTNALHGQVTIGTLILQDCAVGLLFALLPVLGGASGIFGGMMSMAKLLLVLSIFIAVAYMMTWSFVPRFLKLMIQLSSQTNELYQLASVAFCLLLAWCSDYLGLSLELGSFLAGVMISTTDFAHHTLEQVEPIRNLFAALFLASIGMLIHVKFLWNHVDILLAAVILVVIVKSIVVTVVVKAFGYSIRTAFVVGLSLAQIGEFAFVLLSRASHLHLVGGKMYLLLLGTTALSLVTTPLIFKLIPVVMHLGILMRWFPSESSMQNELPLQDKATMLEAYNRSL
;
A
#
# COMPACT_ATOMS: atom_id res chain seq x y z
N MET A 1 -21.63 8.15 -60.92
CA MET A 1 -22.88 8.89 -61.15
C MET A 1 -23.70 8.91 -59.86
N PHE A 2 -23.14 9.45 -58.78
CA PHE A 2 -23.77 9.51 -57.45
C PHE A 2 -23.82 10.97 -56.97
N GLY A 3 -24.39 11.84 -57.82
CA GLY A 3 -24.94 13.11 -57.36
C GLY A 3 -26.43 12.90 -57.22
N ARG A 4 -26.94 12.74 -55.99
CA ARG A 4 -28.34 12.98 -55.58
C ARG A 4 -28.75 12.49 -54.18
N VAL A 5 -27.81 12.18 -53.29
CA VAL A 5 -28.17 11.90 -51.88
C VAL A 5 -27.80 13.05 -50.93
N LEU A 6 -27.08 14.08 -51.42
CA LEU A 6 -26.65 15.23 -50.62
C LEU A 6 -27.60 16.46 -50.64
N ASP A 7 -28.68 16.43 -51.42
CA ASP A 7 -29.59 17.59 -51.56
C ASP A 7 -30.89 17.49 -50.74
N LYS A 8 -31.00 16.57 -49.76
CA LYS A 8 -32.27 16.38 -49.02
C LYS A 8 -32.23 16.61 -47.51
N GLU A 9 -31.09 16.99 -46.93
CA GLU A 9 -31.03 17.29 -45.49
C GLU A 9 -30.59 18.72 -45.15
N PHE A 10 -30.37 19.57 -46.16
CA PHE A 10 -30.26 21.02 -45.97
C PHE A 10 -31.55 21.70 -46.42
N SER A 11 -32.56 21.67 -45.54
CA SER A 11 -33.61 22.69 -45.49
C SER A 11 -33.52 23.38 -44.14
N ASP A 12 -33.30 24.69 -44.20
CA ASP A 12 -33.02 25.64 -43.12
C ASP A 12 -34.00 25.58 -41.94
N SER A 13 -33.49 25.62 -40.70
CA SER A 13 -33.60 26.78 -39.79
C SER A 13 -33.24 26.43 -38.32
N ASP A 14 -32.36 27.29 -37.80
CA ASP A 14 -32.21 27.78 -36.42
C ASP A 14 -31.49 27.00 -35.30
N ASN A 15 -30.36 27.64 -34.94
CA ASN A 15 -29.71 27.83 -33.63
C ASN A 15 -28.54 26.91 -33.21
N GLN A 16 -27.36 27.51 -33.47
CA GLN A 16 -25.97 27.33 -32.98
C GLN A 16 -25.89 27.11 -31.45
N GLU A 17 -24.92 26.39 -30.85
CA GLU A 17 -23.51 26.22 -31.20
C GLU A 17 -22.84 25.11 -30.33
N THR A 18 -21.59 24.75 -30.70
CA THR A 18 -20.59 23.86 -30.07
C THR A 18 -20.60 22.38 -30.49
N PRO A 19 -19.47 21.65 -30.45
CA PRO A 19 -18.04 22.02 -30.53
C PRO A 19 -17.27 21.13 -31.57
N ASP A 20 -16.00 21.42 -31.88
CA ASP A 20 -14.92 20.41 -31.76
C ASP A 20 -13.52 20.88 -32.19
N LYS A 21 -12.53 20.27 -31.53
CA LYS A 21 -11.22 19.80 -32.02
C LYS A 21 -10.41 20.68 -32.99
N SER A 22 -9.35 21.24 -32.39
CA SER A 22 -7.94 20.99 -32.77
C SER A 22 -7.66 20.55 -34.21
N SER A 23 -7.19 21.48 -35.03
CA SER A 23 -6.14 21.19 -35.99
C SER A 23 -5.06 22.28 -35.88
N PHE A 24 -4.00 21.92 -35.16
CA PHE A 24 -2.69 22.57 -35.22
C PHE A 24 -2.18 22.50 -36.66
N ASN A 25 -2.52 23.49 -37.49
CA ASN A 25 -1.77 23.96 -38.67
C ASN A 25 -2.65 24.92 -39.46
N ASN A 26 -2.71 26.19 -39.03
CA ASN A 26 -2.84 27.38 -39.87
C ASN A 26 -3.14 28.59 -38.98
N SER A 27 -2.09 29.25 -38.51
CA SER A 27 -2.24 30.57 -37.87
C SER A 27 -1.01 31.45 -38.10
N ILE A 28 -0.47 31.42 -39.32
CA ILE A 28 0.55 32.40 -39.75
C ILE A 28 0.09 33.23 -40.97
N SER A 29 -1.10 33.01 -41.54
CA SER A 29 -1.47 33.71 -42.78
C SER A 29 -2.38 34.93 -42.66
N ASP A 30 -3.03 35.23 -41.52
CA ASP A 30 -4.03 36.33 -41.47
C ASP A 30 -4.07 37.16 -40.18
N HIS A 31 -2.97 37.30 -39.44
CA HIS A 31 -2.90 38.32 -38.39
C HIS A 31 -1.95 39.44 -38.81
N GLN A 32 -2.54 40.57 -39.16
CA GLN A 32 -1.86 41.86 -39.26
C GLN A 32 -1.12 42.05 -37.93
N ALA A 33 0.22 42.01 -37.97
CA ALA A 33 1.04 42.23 -36.78
C ALA A 33 0.81 43.66 -36.30
N VAL A 34 -0.03 43.82 -35.28
CA VAL A 34 -0.09 45.05 -34.50
C VAL A 34 1.20 45.07 -33.68
N LEU A 35 2.10 45.99 -34.02
CA LEU A 35 3.29 46.27 -33.23
C LEU A 35 2.84 46.92 -31.91
N GLU A 36 2.64 46.10 -30.88
CA GLU A 36 2.45 46.60 -29.52
C GLU A 36 3.80 46.92 -28.90
N THR A 37 3.95 48.18 -28.47
CA THR A 37 5.18 48.66 -27.83
C THR A 37 5.11 48.32 -26.35
N VAL A 38 5.82 47.27 -25.95
CA VAL A 38 5.88 46.81 -24.56
C VAL A 38 7.13 47.39 -23.89
N ALA A 39 6.98 48.00 -22.72
CA ALA A 39 8.11 48.53 -21.96
C ALA A 39 8.73 47.42 -21.09
N VAL A 40 10.04 47.19 -21.24
CA VAL A 40 10.82 46.33 -20.34
C VAL A 40 11.41 47.22 -19.24
N ILE A 41 11.02 46.97 -17.99
CA ILE A 41 11.57 47.67 -16.82
C ILE A 41 12.58 46.74 -16.14
N THR A 42 13.85 47.08 -16.22
CA THR A 42 14.91 46.45 -15.42
C THR A 42 15.09 47.24 -14.11
N HIS A 43 14.91 46.58 -12.97
CA HIS A 43 15.06 47.20 -11.66
C HIS A 43 16.54 47.28 -11.22
N ASP A 44 17.36 48.08 -11.91
CA ASP A 44 18.68 48.43 -11.38
C ASP A 44 18.55 49.47 -10.24
N LYS A 45 18.53 49.00 -8.98
CA LYS A 45 18.62 49.88 -7.81
C LYS A 45 20.01 50.50 -7.73
N LYS A 46 20.19 51.69 -8.32
CA LYS A 46 21.21 52.64 -7.83
C LYS A 46 20.90 52.97 -6.37
N LYS A 47 21.80 52.58 -5.48
CA LYS A 47 21.89 53.00 -4.08
C LYS A 47 21.66 54.52 -3.98
N ASN A 48 20.54 54.93 -3.38
CA ASN A 48 20.47 56.20 -2.69
C ASN A 48 20.74 55.94 -1.21
N GLU A 49 21.96 56.28 -0.78
CA GLU A 49 22.28 56.47 0.63
C GLU A 49 21.54 57.70 1.13
N SER A 50 20.44 57.50 1.86
CA SER A 50 19.92 58.36 2.93
C SER A 50 18.52 57.89 3.27
N GLU A 51 18.40 57.04 4.29
CA GLU A 51 17.22 56.80 5.16
C GLU A 51 17.22 55.34 5.63
N LYS A 52 17.99 55.07 6.68
CA LYS A 52 17.70 53.95 7.61
C LYS A 52 18.38 54.25 8.94
N ALA A 53 17.78 55.17 9.68
CA ALA A 53 17.88 55.18 11.14
C ALA A 53 16.53 54.70 11.69
N ASN A 54 16.60 53.72 12.60
CA ASN A 54 15.54 53.25 13.49
C ASN A 54 14.39 52.40 12.90
N SER A 55 14.56 51.08 12.98
CA SER A 55 13.58 50.23 13.69
C SER A 55 14.20 48.88 14.04
N SER A 56 14.31 48.63 15.35
CA SER A 56 14.74 47.36 15.94
C SER A 56 13.65 46.30 15.78
N LYS A 57 13.91 45.21 15.03
CA LYS A 57 13.10 43.99 15.06
C LYS A 57 13.69 42.99 16.05
N SER A 58 12.81 42.38 16.86
CA SER A 58 13.14 41.37 17.86
C SER A 58 13.49 40.02 17.23
N PHE A 59 14.55 39.40 17.73
CA PHE A 59 15.06 38.09 17.30
C PHE A 59 14.04 36.97 17.63
N GLN A 60 13.61 36.19 16.62
CA GLN A 60 12.86 34.93 16.80
C GLN A 60 13.67 33.77 16.22
N ILE A 61 13.73 32.65 16.96
CA ILE A 61 14.52 31.44 16.62
C ILE A 61 14.06 30.77 15.30
N GLY A 62 12.87 31.09 14.79
CA GLY A 62 12.41 30.66 13.46
C GLY A 62 13.25 31.20 12.30
N ASP A 63 13.92 32.35 12.48
CA ASP A 63 14.76 32.96 11.44
C ASP A 63 16.11 32.24 11.25
N MET A 64 16.51 31.32 12.13
CA MET A 64 17.71 30.48 11.91
C MET A 64 17.46 29.29 10.97
N PHE A 65 16.19 28.92 10.71
CA PHE A 65 15.82 27.78 9.87
C PHE A 65 14.88 28.14 8.69
N GLY A 66 14.48 29.40 8.59
CA GLY A 66 13.82 29.96 7.41
C GLY A 66 14.87 30.36 6.38
N GLY A 67 14.92 29.63 5.25
CA GLY A 67 15.77 29.99 4.13
C GLY A 67 15.54 31.44 3.74
N GLN A 68 16.64 32.18 3.63
CA GLN A 68 16.65 33.54 3.11
C GLN A 68 15.85 33.60 1.80
N ASN A 69 15.01 34.63 1.68
CA ASN A 69 14.55 35.15 0.40
C ASN A 69 15.79 35.60 -0.40
N GLU A 70 16.47 34.67 -1.06
CA GLU A 70 17.47 35.00 -2.07
C GLU A 70 16.87 34.69 -3.45
N ASN A 71 16.73 35.76 -4.24
CA ASN A 71 16.25 35.87 -5.63
C ASN A 71 14.84 36.44 -5.86
N SER A 72 14.37 37.37 -5.01
CA SER A 72 13.27 38.28 -5.38
C SER A 72 13.72 39.54 -6.14
N ASP A 73 15.02 39.73 -6.36
CA ASP A 73 15.56 41.05 -6.65
C ASP A 73 15.81 41.37 -8.14
N ASP A 74 15.54 40.47 -9.09
CA ASP A 74 15.64 40.77 -10.54
C ASP A 74 14.66 39.92 -11.37
N LEU A 75 13.35 40.13 -11.21
CA LEU A 75 12.34 39.57 -12.12
C LEU A 75 11.97 40.63 -13.16
N GLU A 76 12.36 40.41 -14.41
CA GLU A 76 11.88 41.23 -15.53
C GLU A 76 10.38 41.00 -15.69
N THR A 77 9.60 42.04 -15.35
CA THR A 77 8.15 42.06 -15.52
C THR A 77 7.80 42.80 -16.79
N VAL A 78 7.02 42.15 -17.64
CA VAL A 78 6.39 42.76 -18.80
C VAL A 78 5.01 43.26 -18.39
N ILE A 79 4.72 44.53 -18.63
CA ILE A 79 3.41 45.12 -18.38
C ILE A 79 2.75 45.37 -19.73
N ASP A 80 1.58 44.78 -19.92
CA ASP A 80 0.75 45.03 -21.09
C ASP A 80 -0.03 46.36 -20.95
N LYS A 81 -0.58 46.88 -22.04
CA LYS A 81 -1.34 48.13 -22.11
C LYS A 81 -2.57 48.16 -21.19
N GLU A 82 -3.07 46.99 -20.79
CA GLU A 82 -4.15 46.81 -19.82
C GLU A 82 -3.65 46.68 -18.36
N ASP A 83 -2.39 47.05 -18.07
CA ASP A 83 -1.72 46.94 -16.76
C ASP A 83 -1.60 45.49 -16.22
N ASN A 84 -1.70 44.49 -17.10
CA ASN A 84 -1.45 43.11 -16.75
C ASN A 84 0.06 42.86 -16.60
N VAL A 85 0.49 42.40 -15.43
CA VAL A 85 1.90 42.14 -15.11
C VAL A 85 2.24 40.68 -15.38
N PHE A 86 3.11 40.43 -16.36
CA PHE A 86 3.61 39.12 -16.72
C PHE A 86 5.05 38.96 -16.26
N VAL A 87 5.32 37.89 -15.52
CA VAL A 87 6.66 37.53 -15.06
C VAL A 87 7.30 36.59 -16.07
N MET A 88 8.44 36.96 -16.66
CA MET A 88 9.16 36.08 -17.58
C MET A 88 9.76 34.89 -16.83
N SER A 89 9.23 33.69 -17.09
CA SER A 89 9.58 32.46 -16.36
C SER A 89 10.88 31.78 -16.82
N ASN A 90 11.60 32.34 -17.79
CA ASN A 90 12.74 31.63 -18.38
C ASN A 90 13.91 32.55 -18.72
N ARG A 91 14.85 32.67 -17.78
CA ARG A 91 16.20 33.12 -18.09
C ARG A 91 16.86 32.00 -18.90
N LYS A 92 17.06 32.19 -20.22
CA LYS A 92 17.98 31.36 -21.00
C LYS A 92 19.40 31.55 -20.43
N THR A 93 19.73 30.86 -19.35
CA THR A 93 21.09 30.83 -18.82
C THR A 93 21.98 30.14 -19.86
N LYS A 94 23.15 30.71 -20.13
CA LYS A 94 24.14 30.21 -21.10
C LYS A 94 24.68 28.81 -20.76
N TYR A 95 24.34 28.31 -19.57
CA TYR A 95 24.70 27.00 -19.04
C TYR A 95 23.44 26.27 -18.59
N PRO A 96 23.37 24.93 -18.73
CA PRO A 96 22.31 24.14 -18.13
C PRO A 96 22.45 24.23 -16.60
N THR A 97 21.58 25.02 -15.97
CA THR A 97 21.49 25.07 -14.51
C THR A 97 20.48 24.03 -14.05
N LEU A 98 20.90 23.09 -13.20
CA LEU A 98 20.00 22.14 -12.54
C LEU A 98 19.13 22.92 -11.55
N GLN A 99 17.83 23.05 -11.85
CA GLN A 99 16.85 23.55 -10.87
C GLN A 99 16.67 22.49 -9.79
N LEU A 100 17.30 22.68 -8.63
CA LEU A 100 17.13 21.81 -7.46
C LEU A 100 15.89 22.24 -6.68
N ASP A 101 14.94 21.33 -6.47
CA ASP A 101 13.91 21.52 -5.45
C ASP A 101 14.50 21.19 -4.06
N LEU A 102 15.12 22.19 -3.43
CA LEU A 102 15.71 22.04 -2.09
C LEU A 102 14.66 21.70 -1.02
N ARG A 103 13.38 21.99 -1.26
CA ARG A 103 12.29 21.66 -0.32
C ARG A 103 12.02 20.16 -0.32
N LEU A 104 11.88 19.56 -1.50
CA LEU A 104 11.71 18.11 -1.62
C LEU A 104 12.84 17.34 -0.95
N ILE A 105 14.09 17.77 -1.17
CA ILE A 105 15.26 17.13 -0.56
C ILE A 105 15.21 17.25 0.96
N LYS A 106 14.89 18.44 1.49
CA LYS A 106 14.73 18.65 2.93
C LYS A 106 13.65 17.75 3.51
N ASP A 107 12.48 17.69 2.89
CA ASP A 107 11.35 16.89 3.38
C ASP A 107 11.69 15.40 3.38
N LEU A 108 12.35 14.89 2.33
CA LEU A 108 12.81 13.51 2.26
C LEU A 108 13.83 13.19 3.37
N VAL A 109 14.80 14.09 3.60
CA VAL A 109 15.79 13.93 4.67
C VAL A 109 15.11 13.88 6.04
N VAL A 110 14.20 14.81 6.31
CA VAL A 110 13.47 14.87 7.59
C VAL A 110 12.65 13.59 7.81
N ILE A 111 11.98 13.07 6.79
CA ILE A 111 11.23 11.80 6.88
C ILE A 111 12.16 10.64 7.16
N ILE A 112 13.25 10.47 6.42
CA ILE A 112 14.14 9.32 6.59
C ILE A 112 14.79 9.34 7.96
N VAL A 113 15.28 10.51 8.41
CA VAL A 113 15.92 10.66 9.71
C VAL A 113 14.91 10.41 10.84
N SER A 114 13.71 10.97 10.75
CA SER A 114 12.67 10.76 11.76
C SER A 114 12.18 9.31 11.78
N ALA A 115 11.94 8.68 10.63
CA ALA A 115 11.59 7.28 10.53
C ALA A 115 12.69 6.39 11.12
N THR A 116 13.96 6.68 10.86
CA THR A 116 15.09 5.97 11.46
C THR A 116 15.08 6.11 12.99
N ALA A 117 14.91 7.33 13.50
CA ALA A 117 14.84 7.57 14.94
C ALA A 117 13.64 6.84 15.59
N GLY A 118 12.45 6.93 14.99
CA GLY A 118 11.25 6.23 15.46
C GLY A 118 11.41 4.70 15.41
N GLY A 119 12.01 4.18 14.35
CA GLY A 119 12.33 2.77 14.20
C GLY A 119 13.30 2.26 15.28
N ILE A 120 14.36 3.02 15.58
CA ILE A 120 15.31 2.71 16.67
C ILE A 120 14.59 2.67 18.01
N ILE A 121 13.78 3.70 18.32
CA ILE A 121 13.04 3.78 19.59
C ILE A 121 12.12 2.55 19.75
N PHE A 122 11.33 2.22 18.71
CA PHE A 122 10.40 1.08 18.77
C PHE A 122 11.12 -0.27 18.81
N SER A 123 12.25 -0.40 18.10
CA SER A 123 13.10 -1.59 18.17
C SER A 123 13.65 -1.80 19.59
N CYS A 124 14.12 -0.72 20.25
CA CYS A 124 14.58 -0.77 21.64
C CYS A 124 13.46 -1.13 22.62
N LEU A 125 12.21 -0.76 22.33
CA LEU A 125 11.04 -1.14 23.13
C LEU A 125 10.54 -2.57 22.85
N GLY A 126 11.18 -3.31 21.95
CA GLY A 126 10.76 -4.65 21.53
C GLY A 126 9.48 -4.66 20.69
N GLN A 127 9.14 -3.54 20.06
CA GLN A 127 7.97 -3.36 19.20
C GLN A 127 8.34 -3.45 17.70
N PRO A 128 7.38 -3.74 16.81
CA PRO A 128 7.64 -3.76 15.37
C PRO A 128 8.12 -2.40 14.84
N VAL A 129 9.21 -2.39 14.08
CA VAL A 129 9.85 -1.17 13.56
C VAL A 129 8.91 -0.35 12.66
N ILE A 130 8.00 -1.02 11.94
CA ILE A 130 6.95 -0.43 11.09
C ILE A 130 6.11 0.59 11.85
N VAL A 131 5.79 0.31 13.12
CA VAL A 131 5.03 1.22 13.98
C VAL A 131 5.84 2.49 14.27
N GLY A 132 7.15 2.35 14.46
CA GLY A 132 8.06 3.47 14.65
C GLY A 132 8.11 4.40 13.44
N TYR A 133 8.14 3.86 12.23
CA TYR A 133 8.09 4.65 10.99
C TYR A 133 6.80 5.45 10.88
N LEU A 134 5.66 4.81 11.15
CA LEU A 134 4.34 5.44 11.08
C LEU A 134 4.17 6.55 12.13
N LEU A 135 4.59 6.32 13.38
CA LEU A 135 4.49 7.33 14.43
C LEU A 135 5.48 8.49 14.22
N ALA A 136 6.68 8.22 13.69
CA ALA A 136 7.61 9.27 13.29
C ALA A 136 7.00 10.17 12.22
N GLY A 137 6.37 9.58 11.20
CA GLY A 137 5.62 10.29 10.18
C GLY A 137 4.50 11.16 10.76
N SER A 138 3.70 10.62 11.68
CA SER A 138 2.62 11.36 12.35
C SER A 138 3.13 12.53 13.17
N LEU A 139 4.30 12.39 13.80
CA LEU A 139 4.93 13.45 14.57
C LEU A 139 5.51 14.56 13.69
N VAL A 140 6.12 14.21 12.56
CA VAL A 140 6.77 15.18 11.66
C VAL A 140 5.77 15.85 10.71
N GLY A 141 4.71 15.15 10.34
CA GLY A 141 3.67 15.63 9.43
C GLY A 141 2.88 16.83 9.96
N PRO A 142 1.96 17.37 9.14
CA PRO A 142 1.18 18.56 9.48
C PRO A 142 0.29 18.39 10.71
N GLY A 143 -0.08 17.15 11.04
CA GLY A 143 -0.83 16.81 12.25
C GLY A 143 -0.03 16.81 13.56
N GLY A 144 1.29 16.97 13.49
CA GLY A 144 2.22 16.97 14.63
C GLY A 144 3.00 18.27 14.73
N LEU A 145 4.29 18.22 14.39
CA LEU A 145 5.25 19.33 14.45
C LEU A 145 5.25 20.19 13.17
N ASN A 146 4.56 19.75 12.11
CA ASN A 146 4.43 20.48 10.84
C ASN A 146 5.78 20.85 10.21
N PHE A 147 6.76 19.96 10.29
CA PHE A 147 8.07 20.16 9.64
C PHE A 147 8.00 20.02 8.11
N ILE A 148 6.99 19.29 7.63
CA ILE A 148 6.76 19.00 6.21
C ILE A 148 5.43 19.62 5.84
N SER A 149 5.48 20.54 4.87
CA SER A 149 4.30 21.27 4.40
C SER A 149 3.77 20.76 3.07
N GLU A 150 4.61 20.10 2.26
CA GLU A 150 4.30 19.72 0.88
C GLU A 150 4.08 18.20 0.74
N MET A 151 2.93 17.72 1.22
CA MET A 151 2.60 16.28 1.32
C MET A 151 2.62 15.53 -0.04
N VAL A 152 2.23 16.21 -1.12
CA VAL A 152 1.97 15.57 -2.43
C VAL A 152 3.25 14.99 -3.05
N GLN A 153 4.37 15.74 -2.97
CA GLN A 153 5.63 15.28 -3.56
C GLN A 153 6.17 14.06 -2.80
N VAL A 154 6.09 14.09 -1.46
CA VAL A 154 6.48 12.97 -0.61
C VAL A 154 5.62 11.74 -0.87
N GLU A 155 4.30 11.91 -0.99
CA GLU A 155 3.36 10.82 -1.26
C GLU A 155 3.67 10.14 -2.60
N THR A 156 4.05 10.92 -3.62
CA THR A 156 4.47 10.40 -4.92
C THR A 156 5.72 9.50 -4.79
N PHE A 157 6.70 9.90 -3.98
CA PHE A 157 7.87 9.05 -3.69
C PHE A 157 7.52 7.81 -2.86
N ALA A 158 6.60 7.96 -1.89
CA ALA A 158 6.09 6.86 -1.08
C ALA A 158 5.36 5.80 -1.91
N GLN A 159 4.78 6.15 -3.06
CA GLN A 159 4.14 5.20 -3.96
C GLN A 159 5.12 4.16 -4.52
N PHE A 160 6.40 4.51 -4.72
CA PHE A 160 7.44 3.52 -5.05
C PHE A 160 7.64 2.50 -3.92
N GLY A 161 7.43 2.89 -2.66
CA GLY A 161 7.45 1.98 -1.52
C GLY A 161 6.39 0.91 -1.59
N VAL A 162 5.18 1.27 -2.00
CA VAL A 162 4.13 0.29 -2.27
C VAL A 162 4.54 -0.68 -3.37
N VAL A 163 5.04 -0.14 -4.48
CA VAL A 163 5.45 -0.93 -5.65
C VAL A 163 6.51 -1.96 -5.28
N PHE A 164 7.60 -1.54 -4.61
CA PHE A 164 8.66 -2.46 -4.23
C PHE A 164 8.26 -3.42 -3.10
N LEU A 165 7.39 -2.99 -2.19
CA LEU A 165 6.84 -3.84 -1.14
C LEU A 165 5.99 -4.98 -1.73
N LEU A 166 5.11 -4.67 -2.67
CA LEU A 166 4.26 -5.66 -3.34
C LEU A 166 5.04 -6.54 -4.32
N PHE A 167 6.06 -5.99 -4.97
CA PHE A 167 6.97 -6.77 -5.80
C PHE A 167 7.72 -7.82 -4.98
N ALA A 168 8.28 -7.44 -3.84
CA ALA A 168 8.93 -8.39 -2.94
C ALA A 168 7.97 -9.44 -2.38
N LEU A 169 6.75 -9.03 -2.00
CA LEU A 169 5.71 -9.97 -1.59
C LEU A 169 5.38 -10.96 -2.73
N GLY A 170 5.33 -10.49 -3.98
CA GLY A 170 5.17 -11.35 -5.16
C GLY A 170 6.35 -12.31 -5.35
N LEU A 171 7.58 -11.89 -5.08
CA LEU A 171 8.78 -12.75 -5.16
C LEU A 171 8.77 -13.86 -4.10
N GLU A 172 8.24 -13.57 -2.91
CA GLU A 172 8.12 -14.54 -1.81
C GLU A 172 7.01 -15.57 -2.05
N PHE A 173 6.11 -15.29 -3.00
CA PHE A 173 5.01 -16.19 -3.37
C PHE A 173 5.55 -17.50 -3.94
N SER A 174 5.10 -18.61 -3.36
CA SER A 174 5.51 -19.95 -3.79
C SER A 174 4.32 -20.90 -3.85
N LEU A 175 3.99 -21.37 -5.05
CA LEU A 175 2.94 -22.36 -5.28
C LEU A 175 3.24 -23.70 -4.59
N THR A 176 4.51 -24.05 -4.45
CA THR A 176 4.93 -25.28 -3.74
C THR A 176 4.70 -25.14 -2.24
N LYS A 177 5.06 -23.99 -1.64
CA LYS A 177 4.72 -23.70 -0.24
C LYS A 177 3.22 -23.74 -0.04
N LEU A 178 2.42 -23.10 -0.91
CA LEU A 178 0.97 -23.07 -0.78
C LEU A 178 0.32 -24.47 -0.84
N LYS A 179 0.80 -25.36 -1.74
CA LYS A 179 0.34 -26.75 -1.80
C LYS A 179 0.72 -27.56 -0.56
N ALA A 180 1.84 -27.24 0.08
CA ALA A 180 2.33 -27.94 1.27
C ALA A 180 1.51 -27.65 2.53
N VAL A 181 0.87 -26.48 2.63
CA VAL A 181 0.18 -26.05 3.87
C VAL A 181 -1.25 -26.60 4.04
N GLY A 182 -1.64 -27.52 3.17
CA GLY A 182 -2.89 -28.29 3.26
C GLY A 182 -4.14 -27.50 2.84
N PRO A 183 -5.26 -28.21 2.62
CA PRO A 183 -6.51 -27.60 2.13
C PRO A 183 -7.11 -26.60 3.11
N VAL A 184 -6.78 -26.71 4.40
CA VAL A 184 -7.34 -25.90 5.49
C VAL A 184 -6.78 -24.49 5.44
N ALA A 185 -5.47 -24.36 5.20
CA ALA A 185 -4.84 -23.06 5.03
C ALA A 185 -5.39 -22.32 3.81
N VAL A 186 -5.60 -23.03 2.70
CA VAL A 186 -6.06 -22.45 1.43
C VAL A 186 -7.56 -22.17 1.42
N ILE A 187 -8.38 -23.22 1.58
CA ILE A 187 -9.84 -23.10 1.51
C ILE A 187 -10.35 -22.39 2.75
N GLY A 188 -9.85 -22.72 3.93
CA GLY A 188 -10.20 -22.02 5.17
C GLY A 188 -9.74 -20.56 5.13
N GLY A 189 -8.56 -20.28 4.57
CA GLY A 189 -8.06 -18.93 4.42
C GLY A 189 -8.85 -18.08 3.40
N LEU A 190 -9.39 -18.67 2.33
CA LEU A 190 -10.31 -17.98 1.43
C LEU A 190 -11.68 -17.78 2.08
N LEU A 191 -12.16 -18.80 2.80
CA LEU A 191 -13.44 -18.77 3.48
C LEU A 191 -13.49 -17.70 4.57
N GLN A 192 -12.42 -17.51 5.35
CA GLN A 192 -12.37 -16.41 6.33
C GLN A 192 -12.47 -15.04 5.64
N ILE A 193 -11.79 -14.82 4.50
CA ILE A 193 -11.80 -13.52 3.80
C ILE A 193 -13.22 -13.27 3.29
N ALA A 194 -13.83 -14.29 2.65
CA ALA A 194 -15.21 -14.24 2.20
C ALA A 194 -16.21 -13.98 3.32
N LEU A 195 -16.05 -14.65 4.47
CA LEU A 195 -16.93 -14.51 5.62
C LEU A 195 -16.81 -13.11 6.24
N PHE A 196 -15.59 -12.56 6.31
CA PHE A 196 -15.37 -11.18 6.74
C PHE A 196 -15.98 -10.16 5.80
N MET A 197 -15.76 -10.31 4.48
CA MET A 197 -16.41 -9.47 3.46
C MET A 197 -17.93 -9.51 3.58
N PHE A 198 -18.50 -10.70 3.80
CA PHE A 198 -19.94 -10.88 3.99
C PHE A 198 -20.45 -10.23 5.28
N LEU A 199 -19.81 -10.49 6.42
CA LEU A 199 -20.22 -9.93 7.72
C LEU A 199 -20.14 -8.40 7.70
N CYS A 200 -19.02 -7.83 7.25
CA CYS A 200 -18.85 -6.38 7.19
C CYS A 200 -19.78 -5.74 6.14
N GLY A 201 -19.96 -6.36 4.98
CA GLY A 201 -20.93 -5.94 3.97
C GLY A 201 -22.36 -5.92 4.50
N LEU A 202 -22.77 -6.97 5.22
CA LEU A 202 -24.08 -7.04 5.86
C LEU A 202 -24.23 -5.96 6.93
N THR A 203 -23.24 -5.77 7.80
CA THR A 203 -23.28 -4.70 8.81
C THR A 203 -23.35 -3.32 8.18
N ALA A 204 -22.67 -3.07 7.06
CA ALA A 204 -22.75 -1.80 6.35
C ALA A 204 -24.17 -1.54 5.84
N VAL A 205 -24.81 -2.53 5.23
CA VAL A 205 -26.21 -2.42 4.77
C VAL A 205 -27.17 -2.16 5.94
N LEU A 206 -27.00 -2.87 7.07
CA LEU A 206 -27.82 -2.68 8.27
C LEU A 206 -27.65 -1.28 8.90
N CYS A 207 -26.45 -0.70 8.80
CA CYS A 207 -26.16 0.65 9.26
C CYS A 207 -26.48 1.75 8.23
N GLY A 208 -27.02 1.40 7.06
CA GLY A 208 -27.34 2.35 5.98
C GLY A 208 -26.12 2.87 5.21
N ALA A 209 -24.96 2.24 5.34
CA ALA A 209 -23.74 2.54 4.59
C ALA A 209 -23.71 1.80 3.24
N LYS A 210 -22.78 2.18 2.36
CA LYS A 210 -22.61 1.52 1.05
C LYS A 210 -22.09 0.09 1.26
N SER A 211 -22.74 -0.89 0.60
CA SER A 211 -22.30 -2.29 0.66
C SER A 211 -20.86 -2.48 0.19
N SER A 212 -20.42 -1.74 -0.84
CA SER A 212 -19.04 -1.81 -1.35
C SER A 212 -17.99 -1.35 -0.32
N GLU A 213 -18.30 -0.33 0.48
CA GLU A 213 -17.46 0.11 1.59
C GLU A 213 -17.37 -0.98 2.67
N GLY A 214 -18.50 -1.61 3.03
CA GLY A 214 -18.53 -2.72 3.97
C GLY A 214 -17.75 -3.96 3.51
N VAL A 215 -17.89 -4.34 2.23
CA VAL A 215 -17.12 -5.46 1.63
C VAL A 215 -15.63 -5.16 1.67
N PHE A 216 -15.23 -3.93 1.33
CA PHE A 216 -13.83 -3.50 1.45
C PHE A 216 -13.32 -3.58 2.89
N VAL A 217 -14.08 -3.04 3.85
CA VAL A 217 -13.72 -3.08 5.28
C VAL A 217 -13.54 -4.54 5.75
N GLY A 218 -14.41 -5.45 5.32
CA GLY A 218 -14.27 -6.87 5.64
C GLY A 218 -13.00 -7.47 5.05
N ALA A 219 -12.72 -7.20 3.77
CA ALA A 219 -11.49 -7.67 3.12
C ALA A 219 -10.24 -7.11 3.83
N PHE A 220 -10.25 -5.83 4.16
CA PHE A 220 -9.19 -5.15 4.90
C PHE A 220 -8.96 -5.76 6.30
N LEU A 221 -10.02 -5.94 7.10
CA LEU A 221 -9.91 -6.50 8.46
C LEU A 221 -9.50 -7.98 8.46
N SER A 222 -9.78 -8.72 7.38
CA SER A 222 -9.40 -10.12 7.27
C SER A 222 -7.89 -10.34 7.17
N MET A 223 -7.13 -9.35 6.70
CA MET A 223 -5.67 -9.45 6.50
C MET A 223 -4.91 -9.38 7.83
N SER A 224 -3.90 -10.23 8.01
CA SER A 224 -3.10 -10.32 9.25
C SER A 224 -1.62 -10.09 8.94
N SER A 225 -0.84 -9.59 9.91
CA SER A 225 0.62 -9.40 9.79
C SER A 225 1.37 -10.73 9.83
N THR A 226 2.01 -11.07 8.72
CA THR A 226 2.87 -12.25 8.60
C THR A 226 4.18 -12.09 9.35
N ALA A 227 4.83 -10.92 9.24
CA ALA A 227 6.13 -10.66 9.84
C ALA A 227 6.10 -10.77 11.37
N VAL A 228 5.06 -10.23 12.01
CA VAL A 228 4.94 -10.26 13.48
C VAL A 228 4.61 -11.68 13.97
N VAL A 229 3.64 -12.36 13.34
CA VAL A 229 3.20 -13.70 13.77
C VAL A 229 4.27 -14.76 13.54
N SER A 230 4.96 -14.73 12.40
CA SER A 230 6.03 -15.67 12.08
C SER A 230 7.18 -15.56 13.08
N LYS A 231 7.59 -14.33 13.44
CA LYS A 231 8.61 -14.10 14.47
C LYS A 231 8.21 -14.74 15.81
N PHE A 232 6.97 -14.54 16.26
CA PHE A 232 6.48 -15.14 17.50
C PHE A 232 6.43 -16.68 17.45
N LEU A 233 6.04 -17.27 16.32
CA LEU A 233 6.03 -18.73 16.16
C LEU A 233 7.44 -19.32 16.19
N VAL A 234 8.40 -18.65 15.56
CA VAL A 234 9.82 -19.04 15.57
C VAL A 234 10.42 -18.90 16.97
N GLU A 235 10.19 -17.79 17.66
CA GLU A 235 10.69 -17.57 19.04
C GLU A 235 10.17 -18.62 20.03
N LYS A 236 8.93 -19.10 19.85
CA LYS A 236 8.35 -20.18 20.66
C LYS A 236 8.71 -21.59 20.20
N GLY A 237 9.39 -21.76 19.06
CA GLY A 237 9.66 -23.07 18.48
C GLY A 237 8.40 -23.82 18.01
N SER A 238 7.28 -23.11 17.79
CA SER A 238 5.97 -23.70 17.46
C SER A 238 5.69 -23.78 15.95
N THR A 239 6.65 -23.42 15.10
CA THR A 239 6.51 -23.41 13.63
C THR A 239 6.06 -24.77 13.06
N ASN A 240 6.62 -25.86 13.59
CA ASN A 240 6.31 -27.22 13.15
C ASN A 240 5.07 -27.82 13.84
N ALA A 241 4.53 -27.14 14.86
CA ALA A 241 3.30 -27.59 15.50
C ALA A 241 2.11 -27.40 14.55
N LEU A 242 1.09 -28.23 14.72
CA LEU A 242 -0.09 -28.25 13.86
C LEU A 242 -0.82 -26.87 13.80
N HIS A 243 -0.89 -26.14 14.91
CA HIS A 243 -1.41 -24.76 14.94
C HIS A 243 -0.49 -23.76 14.21
N GLY A 244 0.83 -23.94 14.31
CA GLY A 244 1.82 -23.10 13.64
C GLY A 244 1.77 -23.25 12.13
N GLN A 245 1.71 -24.49 11.63
CA GLN A 245 1.59 -24.79 10.20
C GLN A 245 0.31 -24.19 9.60
N VAL A 246 -0.85 -24.39 10.26
CA VAL A 246 -2.12 -23.79 9.79
C VAL A 246 -2.04 -22.27 9.79
N THR A 247 -1.51 -21.66 10.87
CA THR A 247 -1.36 -20.20 10.97
C THR A 247 -0.48 -19.64 9.84
N ILE A 248 0.70 -20.22 9.64
CA ILE A 248 1.65 -19.79 8.59
C ILE A 248 1.03 -19.99 7.20
N GLY A 249 0.34 -21.10 6.97
CA GLY A 249 -0.33 -21.34 5.69
C GLY A 249 -1.42 -20.33 5.38
N THR A 250 -2.23 -20.02 6.38
CA THR A 250 -3.27 -19.01 6.25
C THR A 250 -2.68 -17.62 5.99
N LEU A 251 -1.55 -17.27 6.63
CA LEU A 251 -0.82 -16.03 6.38
C LEU A 251 -0.29 -15.94 4.94
N ILE A 252 0.37 -16.99 4.44
CA ILE A 252 0.86 -17.04 3.06
C ILE A 252 -0.28 -16.86 2.06
N LEU A 253 -1.44 -17.47 2.31
CA LEU A 253 -2.62 -17.28 1.48
C LEU A 253 -3.14 -15.84 1.55
N GLN A 254 -3.23 -15.25 2.74
CA GLN A 254 -3.68 -13.87 2.91
C GLN A 254 -2.78 -12.89 2.14
N ASP A 255 -1.46 -13.03 2.26
CA ASP A 255 -0.50 -12.21 1.53
C ASP A 255 -0.68 -12.35 0.00
N CYS A 256 -0.90 -13.57 -0.49
CA CYS A 256 -1.25 -13.78 -1.90
C CYS A 256 -2.58 -13.12 -2.28
N ALA A 257 -3.58 -13.17 -1.39
CA ALA A 257 -4.90 -12.60 -1.62
C ALA A 257 -4.86 -11.07 -1.66
N VAL A 258 -3.89 -10.41 -1.00
CA VAL A 258 -3.70 -8.95 -1.06
C VAL A 258 -3.52 -8.49 -2.51
N GLY A 259 -2.65 -9.14 -3.29
CA GLY A 259 -2.44 -8.80 -4.70
C GLY A 259 -3.71 -8.92 -5.55
N LEU A 260 -4.50 -9.98 -5.32
CA LEU A 260 -5.80 -10.16 -5.97
C LEU A 260 -6.81 -9.10 -5.52
N LEU A 261 -6.81 -8.72 -4.25
CA LEU A 261 -7.72 -7.72 -3.71
C LEU A 261 -7.47 -6.36 -4.36
N PHE A 262 -6.22 -5.96 -4.62
CA PHE A 262 -5.90 -4.75 -5.38
C PHE A 262 -6.55 -4.72 -6.77
N ALA A 263 -6.55 -5.84 -7.47
CA ALA A 263 -7.22 -5.95 -8.77
C ALA A 263 -8.74 -5.75 -8.67
N LEU A 264 -9.33 -6.11 -7.54
CA LEU A 264 -10.76 -6.00 -7.28
C LEU A 264 -11.16 -4.63 -6.69
N LEU A 265 -10.24 -3.81 -6.20
CA LEU A 265 -10.59 -2.50 -5.63
C LEU A 265 -11.28 -1.56 -6.64
N PRO A 266 -10.83 -1.42 -7.90
CA PRO A 266 -11.54 -0.61 -8.89
C PRO A 266 -12.95 -1.15 -9.18
N VAL A 267 -13.15 -2.48 -9.07
CA VAL A 267 -14.47 -3.11 -9.18
C VAL A 267 -15.41 -2.65 -8.08
N LEU A 268 -14.93 -2.57 -6.85
CA LEU A 268 -15.73 -2.13 -5.71
C LEU A 268 -16.06 -0.63 -5.75
N GLY A 269 -15.21 0.20 -6.36
CA GLY A 269 -15.39 1.65 -6.48
C GLY A 269 -16.33 2.11 -7.62
N GLY A 270 -16.56 1.27 -8.63
CA GLY A 270 -17.33 1.59 -9.83
C GLY A 270 -18.84 1.59 -9.63
N ALA A 271 -19.40 2.66 -9.05
CA ALA A 271 -20.85 2.82 -8.89
C ALA A 271 -21.46 3.72 -9.98
N SER A 272 -22.00 3.14 -11.06
CA SER A 272 -22.91 3.83 -11.97
C SER A 272 -23.97 2.88 -12.57
N GLY A 273 -25.05 2.66 -11.80
CA GLY A 273 -26.22 1.88 -12.21
C GLY A 273 -25.98 0.37 -12.33
N ILE A 274 -27.04 -0.45 -12.25
CA ILE A 274 -26.93 -1.92 -12.33
C ILE A 274 -26.41 -2.36 -13.70
N PHE A 275 -26.90 -1.75 -14.78
CA PHE A 275 -26.54 -2.12 -16.15
C PHE A 275 -25.18 -1.55 -16.60
N GLY A 276 -24.91 -0.28 -16.27
CA GLY A 276 -23.62 0.38 -16.55
C GLY A 276 -22.48 -0.17 -15.72
N GLY A 277 -22.73 -0.39 -14.42
CA GLY A 277 -21.80 -1.04 -13.50
C GLY A 277 -21.47 -2.47 -13.92
N MET A 278 -22.45 -3.28 -14.33
CA MET A 278 -22.19 -4.65 -14.78
C MET A 278 -21.32 -4.69 -16.05
N MET A 279 -21.52 -3.76 -16.99
CA MET A 279 -20.69 -3.66 -18.19
C MET A 279 -19.27 -3.16 -17.88
N SER A 280 -19.11 -2.17 -16.99
CA SER A 280 -17.78 -1.70 -16.60
C SER A 280 -17.02 -2.76 -15.80
N MET A 281 -17.72 -3.51 -14.93
CA MET A 281 -17.18 -4.66 -14.21
C MET A 281 -16.73 -5.76 -15.16
N ALA A 282 -17.58 -6.13 -16.12
CA ALA A 282 -17.24 -7.16 -17.11
C ALA A 282 -16.01 -6.74 -17.94
N LYS A 283 -15.93 -5.46 -18.34
CA LYS A 283 -14.77 -4.91 -19.02
C LYS A 283 -13.51 -4.99 -18.16
N LEU A 284 -13.57 -4.58 -16.89
CA LEU A 284 -12.41 -4.57 -16.00
C LEU A 284 -11.93 -6.00 -15.68
N LEU A 285 -12.86 -6.93 -15.44
CA LEU A 285 -12.55 -8.35 -15.24
C LEU A 285 -11.95 -9.00 -16.51
N LEU A 286 -12.44 -8.62 -17.69
CA LEU A 286 -11.88 -9.08 -18.96
C LEU A 286 -10.45 -8.56 -19.14
N VAL A 287 -10.21 -7.26 -18.91
CA VAL A 287 -8.86 -6.66 -18.98
C VAL A 287 -7.93 -7.32 -17.98
N LEU A 288 -8.39 -7.53 -16.75
CA LEU A 288 -7.64 -8.24 -15.72
C LEU A 288 -7.27 -9.67 -16.13
N SER A 289 -8.25 -10.42 -16.66
CA SER A 289 -8.04 -11.80 -17.12
C SER A 289 -7.03 -11.86 -18.27
N ILE A 290 -7.13 -10.95 -19.25
CA ILE A 290 -6.17 -10.84 -20.35
C ILE A 290 -4.78 -10.49 -19.81
N PHE A 291 -4.69 -9.51 -18.91
CA PHE A 291 -3.41 -9.08 -18.32
C PHE A 291 -2.71 -10.25 -17.59
N ILE A 292 -3.45 -10.99 -16.75
CA ILE A 292 -2.93 -12.17 -16.05
C ILE A 292 -2.54 -13.28 -17.05
N ALA A 293 -3.35 -13.52 -18.08
CA ALA A 293 -3.05 -14.53 -19.10
C ALA A 293 -1.76 -14.20 -19.88
N VAL A 294 -1.59 -12.94 -20.30
CA VAL A 294 -0.38 -12.47 -20.99
C VAL A 294 0.84 -12.56 -20.08
N ALA A 295 0.71 -12.13 -18.82
CA ALA A 295 1.79 -12.25 -17.83
C ALA A 295 2.19 -13.72 -17.61
N TYR A 296 1.21 -14.62 -17.50
CA TYR A 296 1.44 -16.05 -17.38
C TYR A 296 2.19 -16.61 -18.61
N MET A 297 1.79 -16.23 -19.83
CA MET A 297 2.51 -16.62 -21.05
C MET A 297 3.95 -16.07 -21.09
N MET A 298 4.16 -14.81 -20.69
CA MET A 298 5.49 -14.21 -20.62
C MET A 298 6.39 -14.89 -19.58
N THR A 299 5.81 -15.38 -18.48
CA THR A 299 6.52 -16.08 -17.41
C THR A 299 7.22 -17.33 -17.91
N TRP A 300 6.59 -18.10 -18.81
CA TRP A 300 7.19 -19.32 -19.33
C TRP A 300 8.27 -19.06 -20.39
N SER A 301 8.13 -17.99 -21.19
CA SER A 301 8.97 -17.77 -22.37
C SER A 301 10.03 -16.69 -22.20
N PHE A 302 9.66 -15.54 -21.66
CA PHE A 302 10.49 -14.33 -21.64
C PHE A 302 11.28 -14.20 -20.34
N VAL A 303 10.61 -14.28 -19.18
CA VAL A 303 11.20 -14.01 -17.86
C VAL A 303 12.45 -14.86 -17.56
N PRO A 304 12.46 -16.19 -17.78
CA PRO A 304 13.62 -17.02 -17.44
C PRO A 304 14.81 -16.73 -18.35
N ARG A 305 14.53 -16.44 -19.64
CA ARG A 305 15.56 -16.08 -20.62
C ARG A 305 16.16 -14.71 -20.31
N PHE A 306 15.30 -13.74 -19.99
CA PHE A 306 15.71 -12.39 -19.61
C PHE A 306 16.59 -12.41 -18.36
N LEU A 307 16.13 -13.04 -17.28
CA LEU A 307 16.89 -13.13 -16.03
C LEU A 307 18.21 -13.88 -16.20
N LYS A 308 18.21 -15.01 -16.93
CA LYS A 308 19.45 -15.76 -17.23
C LYS A 308 20.45 -14.90 -18.00
N LEU A 309 19.98 -14.15 -19.00
CA LEU A 309 20.84 -13.26 -19.80
C LEU A 309 21.40 -12.12 -18.94
N MET A 310 20.58 -11.52 -18.07
CA MET A 310 21.04 -10.48 -17.13
C MET A 310 22.09 -11.01 -16.16
N ILE A 311 21.91 -12.21 -15.59
CA ILE A 311 22.90 -12.84 -14.71
C ILE A 311 24.21 -13.10 -15.46
N GLN A 312 24.14 -13.64 -16.69
CA GLN A 312 25.32 -13.89 -17.52
C GLN A 312 26.11 -12.62 -17.84
N LEU A 313 25.41 -11.51 -18.10
CA LEU A 313 26.04 -10.21 -18.35
C LEU A 313 26.53 -9.52 -17.06
N SER A 314 25.94 -9.84 -15.92
CA SER A 314 26.22 -9.25 -14.61
C SER A 314 27.29 -9.99 -13.80
N SER A 315 28.14 -10.79 -14.46
CA SER A 315 29.09 -11.76 -13.88
C SER A 315 30.08 -11.21 -12.83
N GLN A 316 30.18 -9.89 -12.63
CA GLN A 316 31.09 -9.30 -11.64
C GLN A 316 30.46 -8.37 -10.58
N THR A 317 29.35 -7.65 -10.85
CA THR A 317 28.89 -6.59 -9.92
C THR A 317 27.45 -6.69 -9.41
N ASN A 318 26.62 -7.63 -9.87
CA ASN A 318 25.16 -7.73 -9.54
C ASN A 318 24.31 -6.45 -9.79
N GLU A 319 24.92 -5.29 -10.03
CA GLU A 319 24.29 -3.99 -10.24
C GLU A 319 23.36 -4.01 -11.45
N LEU A 320 23.81 -4.58 -12.57
CA LEU A 320 23.00 -4.67 -13.78
C LEU A 320 21.77 -5.55 -13.56
N TYR A 321 21.93 -6.66 -12.83
CA TYR A 321 20.82 -7.56 -12.50
C TYR A 321 19.80 -6.89 -11.58
N GLN A 322 20.25 -6.18 -10.55
CA GLN A 322 19.38 -5.41 -9.66
C GLN A 322 18.59 -4.35 -10.44
N LEU A 323 19.27 -3.58 -11.30
CA LEU A 323 18.63 -2.57 -12.15
C LEU A 323 17.62 -3.21 -13.11
N ALA A 324 17.96 -4.35 -13.73
CA ALA A 324 17.06 -5.06 -14.63
C ALA A 324 15.80 -5.59 -13.92
N SER A 325 15.94 -6.10 -12.70
CA SER A 325 14.82 -6.55 -11.87
C SER A 325 13.89 -5.38 -11.51
N VAL A 326 14.46 -4.27 -11.05
CA VAL A 326 13.71 -3.05 -10.73
C VAL A 326 13.01 -2.50 -11.97
N ALA A 327 13.71 -2.42 -13.11
CA ALA A 327 13.14 -1.96 -14.37
C ALA A 327 11.98 -2.86 -14.84
N PHE A 328 12.12 -4.19 -14.72
CA PHE A 328 11.05 -5.13 -15.04
C PHE A 328 9.82 -4.94 -14.14
N CYS A 329 10.04 -4.77 -12.83
CA CYS A 329 8.97 -4.46 -11.88
C CYS A 329 8.23 -3.17 -12.26
N LEU A 330 8.96 -2.07 -12.49
CA LEU A 330 8.39 -0.77 -12.82
C LEU A 330 7.67 -0.79 -14.17
N LEU A 331 8.19 -1.51 -15.17
CA LEU A 331 7.57 -1.63 -16.48
C LEU A 331 6.22 -2.37 -16.40
N LEU A 332 6.16 -3.46 -15.63
CA LEU A 332 4.89 -4.18 -15.41
C LEU A 332 3.91 -3.40 -14.55
N ALA A 333 4.38 -2.68 -13.52
CA ALA A 333 3.55 -1.76 -12.75
C ALA A 333 2.92 -0.69 -13.66
N TRP A 334 3.74 -0.03 -14.48
CA TRP A 334 3.28 1.00 -15.41
C TRP A 334 2.32 0.44 -16.48
N CYS A 335 2.60 -0.74 -17.04
CA CYS A 335 1.70 -1.41 -17.97
C CYS A 335 0.33 -1.71 -17.33
N SER A 336 0.31 -2.17 -16.07
CA SER A 336 -0.93 -2.45 -15.34
C SER A 336 -1.74 -1.17 -15.09
N ASP A 337 -1.08 -0.08 -14.70
CA ASP A 337 -1.73 1.21 -14.48
C ASP A 337 -2.25 1.82 -15.80
N TYR A 338 -1.50 1.70 -16.90
CA TYR A 338 -1.95 2.11 -18.23
C TYR A 338 -3.20 1.36 -18.70
N LEU A 339 -3.37 0.09 -18.29
CA LEU A 339 -4.58 -0.71 -18.54
C LEU A 339 -5.75 -0.36 -17.61
N GLY A 340 -5.58 0.59 -16.68
CA GLY A 340 -6.60 1.02 -15.73
C GLY A 340 -6.81 0.06 -14.56
N LEU A 341 -5.81 -0.78 -14.25
CA LEU A 341 -5.84 -1.66 -13.09
C LEU A 341 -5.23 -0.94 -11.87
N SER A 342 -3.96 -1.19 -11.56
CA SER A 342 -3.24 -0.52 -10.48
C SER A 342 -1.73 -0.79 -10.57
N LEU A 343 -0.91 0.16 -10.11
CA LEU A 343 0.55 -0.04 -9.99
C LEU A 343 0.88 -1.21 -9.05
N GLU A 344 0.07 -1.36 -8.01
CA GLU A 344 0.12 -2.40 -6.99
C GLU A 344 -0.02 -3.80 -7.57
N LEU A 345 -1.02 -4.01 -8.44
CA LEU A 345 -1.24 -5.29 -9.10
C LEU A 345 -0.08 -5.63 -10.05
N GLY A 346 0.37 -4.68 -10.87
CA GLY A 346 1.44 -4.93 -11.83
C GLY A 346 2.77 -5.26 -11.16
N SER A 347 3.10 -4.58 -10.05
CA SER A 347 4.29 -4.86 -9.25
C SER A 347 4.22 -6.21 -8.53
N PHE A 348 3.08 -6.55 -7.91
CA PHE A 348 2.85 -7.88 -7.34
C PHE A 348 2.99 -8.97 -8.40
N LEU A 349 2.36 -8.79 -9.57
CA LEU A 349 2.40 -9.76 -10.65
C LEU A 349 3.84 -9.93 -11.18
N ALA A 350 4.61 -8.84 -11.32
CA ALA A 350 6.02 -8.92 -11.68
C ALA A 350 6.81 -9.83 -10.73
N GLY A 351 6.53 -9.74 -9.43
CA GLY A 351 7.14 -10.58 -8.40
C GLY A 351 6.76 -12.04 -8.60
N VAL A 352 5.46 -12.32 -8.77
CA VAL A 352 4.95 -13.69 -8.99
C VAL A 352 5.53 -14.31 -10.28
N MET A 353 5.70 -13.52 -11.34
CA MET A 353 6.31 -14.01 -12.58
C MET A 353 7.75 -14.49 -12.32
N ILE A 354 8.54 -13.73 -11.56
CA ILE A 354 9.91 -14.10 -11.21
C ILE A 354 9.93 -15.24 -10.17
N SER A 355 8.97 -15.30 -9.25
CA SER A 355 8.93 -16.30 -8.17
C SER A 355 8.77 -17.75 -8.66
N THR A 356 8.24 -17.92 -9.87
CA THR A 356 8.15 -19.23 -10.55
C THR A 356 9.46 -19.71 -11.17
N THR A 357 10.50 -18.87 -11.19
CA THR A 357 11.82 -19.19 -11.74
C THR A 357 12.82 -19.54 -10.63
N ASP A 358 13.90 -20.23 -10.97
CA ASP A 358 14.98 -20.58 -10.02
C ASP A 358 15.73 -19.36 -9.47
N PHE A 359 15.52 -18.17 -10.04
CA PHE A 359 16.21 -16.93 -9.68
C PHE A 359 15.50 -16.12 -8.58
N ALA A 360 14.32 -16.54 -8.12
CA ALA A 360 13.48 -15.80 -7.18
C ALA A 360 14.21 -15.34 -5.91
N HIS A 361 14.94 -16.25 -5.27
CA HIS A 361 15.70 -15.95 -4.06
C HIS A 361 16.80 -14.92 -4.31
N HIS A 362 17.54 -15.07 -5.41
CA HIS A 362 18.58 -14.12 -5.77
C HIS A 362 18.00 -12.74 -6.10
N THR A 363 16.85 -12.67 -6.79
CA THR A 363 16.16 -11.41 -7.03
C THR A 363 15.73 -10.74 -5.73
N LEU A 364 15.18 -11.51 -4.79
CA LEU A 364 14.72 -10.98 -3.51
C LEU A 364 15.85 -10.34 -2.71
N GLU A 365 17.01 -11.01 -2.62
CA GLU A 365 18.20 -10.47 -1.92
C GLU A 365 18.68 -9.14 -2.50
N GLN A 366 18.60 -8.96 -3.83
CA GLN A 366 19.02 -7.72 -4.49
C GLN A 366 18.01 -6.58 -4.32
N VAL A 367 16.72 -6.91 -4.22
CA VAL A 367 15.63 -5.92 -4.16
C VAL A 367 15.28 -5.55 -2.72
N GLU A 368 15.57 -6.42 -1.76
CA GLU A 368 15.28 -6.23 -0.34
C GLU A 368 15.80 -4.90 0.24
N PRO A 369 17.03 -4.43 -0.02
CA PRO A 369 17.49 -3.12 0.46
C PRO A 369 16.64 -1.95 -0.08
N ILE A 370 16.27 -2.01 -1.36
CA ILE A 370 15.42 -0.99 -2.01
C ILE A 370 14.02 -1.03 -1.39
N ARG A 371 13.44 -2.22 -1.28
CA ARG A 371 12.14 -2.47 -0.62
C ARG A 371 12.13 -1.86 0.79
N ASN A 372 13.14 -2.17 1.61
CA ASN A 372 13.16 -1.74 3.01
C ASN A 372 13.23 -0.21 3.15
N LEU A 373 14.04 0.46 2.32
CA LEU A 373 14.13 1.92 2.30
C LEU A 373 12.78 2.56 1.90
N PHE A 374 12.23 2.14 0.77
CA PHE A 374 10.99 2.74 0.28
C PHE A 374 9.76 2.34 1.10
N ALA A 375 9.75 1.16 1.73
CA ALA A 375 8.70 0.78 2.68
C ALA A 375 8.71 1.69 3.92
N ALA A 376 9.89 2.07 4.42
CA ALA A 376 10.01 3.02 5.53
C ALA A 376 9.48 4.41 5.12
N LEU A 377 9.85 4.89 3.93
CA LEU A 377 9.31 6.13 3.36
C LEU A 377 7.78 6.09 3.23
N PHE A 378 7.24 4.99 2.72
CA PHE A 378 5.82 4.79 2.55
C PHE A 378 5.06 4.83 3.89
N LEU A 379 5.52 4.05 4.87
CA LEU A 379 4.89 4.00 6.19
C LEU A 379 4.98 5.33 6.93
N ALA A 380 6.11 6.03 6.82
CA ALA A 380 6.25 7.37 7.38
C ALA A 380 5.33 8.37 6.66
N SER A 381 5.19 8.28 5.33
CA SER A 381 4.28 9.13 4.56
C SER A 381 2.82 8.93 4.95
N ILE A 382 2.37 7.68 5.11
CA ILE A 382 1.04 7.37 5.65
C ILE A 382 0.90 7.93 7.07
N GLY A 383 1.97 7.81 7.88
CA GLY A 383 2.04 8.39 9.21
C GLY A 383 1.68 9.87 9.22
N MET A 384 2.17 10.65 8.25
CA MET A 384 1.89 12.10 8.17
C MET A 384 0.41 12.45 8.02
N LEU A 385 -0.40 11.53 7.48
CA LEU A 385 -1.86 11.69 7.36
C LEU A 385 -2.58 11.51 8.72
N ILE A 386 -1.91 10.91 9.71
CA ILE A 386 -2.46 10.67 11.04
C ILE A 386 -2.26 11.92 11.89
N HIS A 387 -3.36 12.54 12.29
CA HIS A 387 -3.33 13.59 13.31
C HIS A 387 -3.15 12.99 14.70
N VAL A 388 -2.03 13.31 15.36
CA VAL A 388 -1.72 12.85 16.74
C VAL A 388 -2.86 13.19 17.70
N LYS A 389 -3.43 14.40 17.56
CA LYS A 389 -4.55 14.87 18.38
C LYS A 389 -5.83 14.04 18.17
N PHE A 390 -6.08 13.55 16.96
CA PHE A 390 -7.21 12.65 16.69
C PHE A 390 -7.03 11.31 17.42
N LEU A 391 -5.81 10.75 17.37
CA LEU A 391 -5.49 9.50 18.02
C LEU A 391 -5.67 9.57 19.55
N TRP A 392 -5.25 10.69 20.15
CA TRP A 392 -5.40 10.92 21.59
C TRP A 392 -6.85 11.13 22.01
N ASN A 393 -7.60 11.94 21.26
CA ASN A 393 -8.98 12.27 21.58
C ASN A 393 -9.95 11.10 21.39
N HIS A 394 -9.62 10.16 20.49
CA HIS A 394 -10.47 9.01 20.14
C HIS A 394 -9.83 7.67 20.53
N VAL A 395 -8.93 7.68 21.50
CA VAL A 395 -8.24 6.46 21.96
C VAL A 395 -9.23 5.41 22.47
N ASP A 396 -10.35 5.85 23.05
CA ASP A 396 -11.46 5.03 23.52
C ASP A 396 -12.14 4.26 22.37
N ILE A 397 -12.48 4.97 21.29
CA ILE A 397 -13.11 4.38 20.10
C ILE A 397 -12.12 3.45 19.38
N LEU A 398 -10.86 3.87 19.27
CA LEU A 398 -9.80 3.07 18.65
C LEU A 398 -9.53 1.78 19.43
N LEU A 399 -9.46 1.87 20.75
CA LEU A 399 -9.26 0.70 21.60
C LEU A 399 -10.47 -0.24 21.52
N ALA A 400 -11.69 0.30 21.55
CA ALA A 400 -12.91 -0.49 21.35
C ALA A 400 -12.92 -1.17 19.97
N ALA A 401 -12.49 -0.48 18.91
CA ALA A 401 -12.38 -1.04 17.57
C ALA A 401 -11.35 -2.17 17.50
N VAL A 402 -10.16 -2.00 18.10
CA VAL A 402 -9.14 -3.07 18.16
C VAL A 402 -9.67 -4.29 18.91
N ILE A 403 -10.29 -4.09 20.08
CA ILE A 403 -10.88 -5.19 20.86
C ILE A 403 -11.95 -5.91 20.05
N LEU A 404 -12.83 -5.15 19.38
CA LEU A 404 -13.87 -5.72 18.53
C LEU A 404 -13.27 -6.55 17.38
N VAL A 405 -12.28 -6.02 16.67
CA VAL A 405 -11.59 -6.72 15.58
C VAL A 405 -10.94 -8.00 16.09
N VAL A 406 -10.21 -7.93 17.21
CA VAL A 406 -9.55 -9.10 17.81
C VAL A 406 -10.56 -10.18 18.18
N ILE A 407 -11.68 -9.81 18.82
CA ILE A 407 -12.72 -10.76 19.23
C ILE A 407 -13.39 -11.38 17.99
N VAL A 408 -13.89 -10.56 17.07
CA VAL A 408 -14.62 -11.03 15.89
C VAL A 408 -13.72 -11.92 15.03
N LYS A 409 -12.46 -11.51 14.80
CA LYS A 409 -11.49 -12.28 14.01
C LYS A 409 -11.09 -13.57 14.67
N SER A 410 -10.85 -13.56 15.98
CA SER A 410 -10.61 -14.79 16.72
C SER A 410 -11.78 -15.77 16.59
N ILE A 411 -13.03 -15.29 16.71
CA ILE A 411 -14.23 -16.13 16.59
C ILE A 411 -14.35 -16.69 15.17
N VAL A 412 -14.31 -15.85 14.14
CA VAL A 412 -14.45 -16.27 12.75
C VAL A 412 -13.40 -17.31 12.38
N VAL A 413 -12.13 -17.04 12.68
CA VAL A 413 -11.03 -17.95 12.37
C VAL A 413 -11.15 -19.26 13.16
N THR A 414 -11.51 -19.19 14.45
CA THR A 414 -11.73 -20.40 15.28
C THR A 414 -12.85 -21.27 14.70
N VAL A 415 -13.97 -20.66 14.29
CA VAL A 415 -15.10 -21.37 13.69
C VAL A 415 -14.69 -22.03 12.39
N VAL A 416 -13.98 -21.32 11.52
CA VAL A 416 -13.48 -21.85 10.25
C VAL A 416 -12.55 -23.04 10.51
N VAL A 417 -11.50 -22.87 11.32
CA VAL A 417 -10.52 -23.94 11.59
C VAL A 417 -11.18 -25.16 12.25
N LYS A 418 -12.14 -24.95 13.17
CA LYS A 418 -12.92 -26.02 13.78
C LYS A 418 -13.79 -26.77 12.77
N ALA A 419 -14.40 -26.06 11.81
CA ALA A 419 -15.23 -26.67 10.76
C ALA A 419 -14.42 -27.63 9.86
N PHE A 420 -13.10 -27.43 9.78
CA PHE A 420 -12.17 -28.33 9.10
C PHE A 420 -11.70 -29.53 9.95
N GLY A 421 -12.29 -29.77 11.13
CA GLY A 421 -12.04 -30.96 11.95
C GLY A 421 -10.88 -30.84 12.95
N TYR A 422 -10.32 -29.65 13.14
CA TYR A 422 -9.25 -29.42 14.11
C TYR A 422 -9.80 -29.33 15.53
N SER A 423 -8.97 -29.71 16.51
CA SER A 423 -9.32 -29.56 17.92
C SER A 423 -9.68 -28.11 18.25
N ILE A 424 -10.64 -27.90 19.14
CA ILE A 424 -11.06 -26.55 19.57
C ILE A 424 -9.89 -25.76 20.18
N ARG A 425 -8.94 -26.45 20.83
CA ARG A 425 -7.72 -25.86 21.40
C ARG A 425 -6.83 -25.30 20.29
N THR A 426 -6.58 -26.09 19.24
CA THR A 426 -5.81 -25.66 18.06
C THR A 426 -6.51 -24.50 17.36
N ALA A 427 -7.81 -24.64 17.10
CA ALA A 427 -8.60 -23.63 16.39
C ALA A 427 -8.58 -22.28 17.11
N PHE A 428 -8.70 -22.27 18.43
CA PHE A 428 -8.66 -21.05 19.23
C PHE A 428 -7.28 -20.39 19.23
N VAL A 429 -6.20 -21.17 19.33
CA VAL A 429 -4.82 -20.63 19.24
C VAL A 429 -4.57 -20.02 17.87
N VAL A 430 -5.00 -20.67 16.78
CA VAL A 430 -4.91 -20.12 15.42
C VAL A 430 -5.72 -18.83 15.31
N GLY A 431 -6.95 -18.82 15.83
CA GLY A 431 -7.82 -17.64 15.81
C GLY A 431 -7.19 -16.44 16.51
N LEU A 432 -6.64 -16.64 17.70
CA LEU A 432 -6.00 -15.57 18.47
C LEU A 432 -4.67 -15.11 17.83
N SER A 433 -3.94 -16.03 17.18
CA SER A 433 -2.67 -15.70 16.48
C SER A 433 -2.90 -14.85 15.23
N LEU A 434 -4.03 -15.03 14.55
CA LEU A 434 -4.41 -14.29 13.34
C LEU A 434 -5.26 -13.04 13.63
N ALA A 435 -5.56 -12.73 14.89
CA ALA A 435 -6.56 -11.72 15.27
C ALA A 435 -6.20 -10.26 14.93
N GLN A 436 -4.93 -9.99 14.64
CA GLN A 436 -4.41 -8.65 14.35
C GLN A 436 -4.50 -8.28 12.87
N ILE A 437 -4.44 -6.97 12.59
CA ILE A 437 -4.46 -6.41 11.24
C ILE A 437 -3.03 -6.26 10.71
N GLY A 438 -2.78 -6.72 9.48
CA GLY A 438 -1.46 -6.71 8.85
C GLY A 438 -0.96 -5.35 8.36
N GLU A 439 0.35 -5.23 8.16
CA GLU A 439 0.99 -4.01 7.61
C GLU A 439 0.53 -3.68 6.18
N PHE A 440 0.26 -4.69 5.35
CA PHE A 440 -0.24 -4.51 3.98
C PHE A 440 -1.65 -3.92 3.95
N ALA A 441 -2.38 -3.95 5.08
CA ALA A 441 -3.65 -3.29 5.20
C ALA A 441 -3.51 -1.76 5.02
N PHE A 442 -2.39 -1.15 5.42
CA PHE A 442 -2.13 0.28 5.16
C PHE A 442 -2.12 0.60 3.67
N VAL A 443 -1.51 -0.29 2.88
CA VAL A 443 -1.44 -0.16 1.42
C VAL A 443 -2.83 -0.27 0.80
N LEU A 444 -3.60 -1.30 1.19
CA LEU A 444 -4.97 -1.49 0.72
C LEU A 444 -5.87 -0.30 1.06
N LEU A 445 -5.75 0.24 2.27
CA LEU A 445 -6.51 1.38 2.74
C LEU A 445 -6.15 2.67 2.00
N SER A 446 -4.87 2.91 1.74
CA SER A 446 -4.41 4.04 0.95
C SER A 446 -5.02 4.02 -0.46
N ARG A 447 -4.94 2.87 -1.15
CA ARG A 447 -5.51 2.74 -2.49
C ARG A 447 -7.03 2.88 -2.50
N ALA A 448 -7.73 2.32 -1.51
CA ALA A 448 -9.18 2.44 -1.41
C ALA A 448 -9.64 3.89 -1.19
N SER A 449 -8.86 4.69 -0.44
CA SER A 449 -9.09 6.13 -0.28
C SER A 449 -8.94 6.88 -1.60
N HIS A 450 -7.90 6.57 -2.38
CA HIS A 450 -7.68 7.17 -3.71
C HIS A 450 -8.79 6.83 -4.71
N LEU A 451 -9.46 5.68 -4.55
CA LEU A 451 -10.63 5.29 -5.35
C LEU A 451 -11.95 5.81 -4.77
N HIS A 452 -11.91 6.66 -3.74
CA HIS A 452 -13.08 7.18 -3.02
C HIS A 452 -14.05 6.09 -2.51
N LEU A 453 -13.52 4.89 -2.23
CA LEU A 453 -14.29 3.76 -1.73
C LEU A 453 -14.61 3.89 -0.23
N VAL A 454 -13.75 4.59 0.51
CA VAL A 454 -13.84 4.79 1.96
C VAL A 454 -13.90 6.28 2.27
N GLY A 455 -14.84 6.68 3.12
CA GLY A 455 -14.94 8.08 3.55
C GLY A 455 -13.80 8.50 4.48
N GLY A 456 -13.43 9.78 4.50
CA GLY A 456 -12.27 10.27 5.28
C GLY A 456 -12.31 9.95 6.78
N LYS A 457 -13.49 9.95 7.42
CA LYS A 457 -13.62 9.55 8.84
C LYS A 457 -13.35 8.07 9.05
N MET A 458 -13.87 7.21 8.16
CA MET A 458 -13.65 5.76 8.21
C MET A 458 -12.17 5.45 7.91
N TYR A 459 -11.57 6.15 6.94
CA TYR A 459 -10.14 6.04 6.64
C TYR A 459 -9.29 6.28 7.89
N LEU A 460 -9.50 7.39 8.60
CA LEU A 460 -8.74 7.72 9.81
C LEU A 460 -8.97 6.70 10.95
N LEU A 461 -10.20 6.19 11.09
CA LEU A 461 -10.54 5.15 12.06
C LEU A 461 -9.83 3.83 11.77
N LEU A 462 -9.90 3.34 10.52
CA LEU A 462 -9.25 2.10 10.10
C LEU A 462 -7.73 2.22 10.20
N LEU A 463 -7.17 3.36 9.79
CA LEU A 463 -5.75 3.65 9.86
C LEU A 463 -5.24 3.61 11.31
N GLY A 464 -5.92 4.31 12.22
CA GLY A 464 -5.61 4.29 13.64
C GLY A 464 -5.80 2.91 14.27
N THR A 465 -6.84 2.18 13.88
CA THR A 465 -7.13 0.83 14.37
C THR A 465 -6.03 -0.15 13.96
N THR A 466 -5.54 -0.10 12.72
CA THR A 466 -4.41 -0.93 12.27
C THR A 466 -3.13 -0.60 13.01
N ALA A 467 -2.80 0.70 13.15
CA ALA A 467 -1.62 1.13 13.89
C ALA A 467 -1.66 0.63 15.35
N LEU A 468 -2.79 0.81 16.03
CA LEU A 468 -2.97 0.34 17.40
C LEU A 468 -3.02 -1.20 17.49
N SER A 469 -3.57 -1.89 16.49
CA SER A 469 -3.55 -3.35 16.41
C SER A 469 -2.13 -3.89 16.33
N LEU A 470 -1.24 -3.29 15.54
CA LEU A 470 0.16 -3.72 15.45
C LEU A 470 0.91 -3.51 16.77
N VAL A 471 0.69 -2.36 17.44
CA VAL A 471 1.27 -2.07 18.78
C VAL A 471 0.80 -3.08 19.83
N THR A 472 -0.48 -3.45 19.79
CA THR A 472 -1.07 -4.38 20.77
C THR A 472 -0.78 -5.85 20.48
N THR A 473 -0.29 -6.19 19.28
CA THR A 473 -0.06 -7.58 18.85
C THR A 473 0.92 -8.35 19.77
N PRO A 474 2.13 -7.82 20.10
CA PRO A 474 3.02 -8.49 21.04
C PRO A 474 2.38 -8.79 22.40
N LEU A 475 1.47 -7.92 22.85
CA LEU A 475 0.73 -8.13 24.10
C LEU A 475 -0.25 -9.29 23.94
N ILE A 476 -1.02 -9.33 22.84
CA ILE A 476 -1.95 -10.44 22.55
C ILE A 476 -1.20 -11.78 22.57
N PHE A 477 -0.01 -11.88 21.96
CA PHE A 477 0.81 -13.09 21.96
C PHE A 477 1.29 -13.54 23.35
N LYS A 478 1.56 -12.58 24.25
CA LYS A 478 1.87 -12.85 25.67
C LYS A 478 0.63 -13.28 26.45
N LEU A 479 -0.56 -12.80 26.09
CA LEU A 479 -1.82 -13.18 26.72
C LEU A 479 -2.33 -14.56 26.30
N ILE A 480 -1.98 -15.07 25.11
CA ILE A 480 -2.41 -16.40 24.62
C ILE A 480 -2.33 -17.50 25.70
N PRO A 481 -1.17 -17.78 26.33
CA PRO A 481 -1.08 -18.86 27.34
C PRO A 481 -1.99 -18.62 28.55
N VAL A 482 -2.17 -17.36 28.98
CA VAL A 482 -3.03 -17.00 30.11
C VAL A 482 -4.50 -17.27 29.76
N VAL A 483 -4.93 -16.87 28.57
CA VAL A 483 -6.29 -17.12 28.08
C VAL A 483 -6.54 -18.62 27.90
N MET A 484 -5.55 -19.38 27.42
CA MET A 484 -5.65 -20.83 27.32
C MET A 484 -5.81 -21.50 28.69
N HIS A 485 -5.02 -21.09 29.68
CA HIS A 485 -5.12 -21.62 31.04
C HIS A 485 -6.46 -21.27 31.69
N LEU A 486 -6.96 -20.04 31.47
CA LEU A 486 -8.29 -19.63 31.92
C LEU A 486 -9.40 -20.43 31.23
N GLY A 487 -9.28 -20.70 29.94
CA GLY A 487 -10.23 -21.52 29.19
C GLY A 487 -10.26 -22.98 29.65
N ILE A 488 -9.12 -23.54 30.05
CA ILE A 488 -9.03 -24.88 30.66
C ILE A 488 -9.73 -24.87 32.04
N LEU A 489 -9.49 -23.84 32.85
CA LEU A 489 -10.13 -23.66 34.17
C LEU A 489 -11.65 -23.51 34.05
N MET A 490 -12.11 -22.77 33.05
CA MET A 490 -13.53 -22.57 32.73
C MET A 490 -14.17 -23.75 31.97
N ARG A 491 -13.44 -24.87 31.79
CA ARG A 491 -13.87 -26.08 31.07
C ARG A 491 -14.29 -25.85 29.61
N TRP A 492 -13.81 -24.78 28.97
CA TRP A 492 -14.02 -24.55 27.53
C TRP A 492 -13.21 -25.54 26.67
N PHE A 493 -12.17 -26.14 27.24
CA PHE A 493 -11.33 -27.13 26.61
C PHE A 493 -11.27 -28.42 27.45
N PRO A 494 -11.26 -29.61 26.85
CA PRO A 494 -10.96 -30.84 27.56
C PRO A 494 -9.54 -30.79 28.17
N SER A 495 -9.38 -31.30 29.38
CA SER A 495 -8.06 -31.37 30.05
C SER A 495 -7.12 -32.30 29.30
N GLU A 496 -5.81 -32.03 29.32
CA GLU A 496 -4.78 -32.81 28.62
C GLU A 496 -4.84 -34.33 28.90
N SER A 497 -5.42 -34.73 30.04
CA SER A 497 -5.63 -36.13 30.42
C SER A 497 -6.62 -36.93 29.56
N SER A 498 -7.51 -36.30 28.79
CA SER A 498 -8.50 -37.04 27.99
C SER A 498 -8.00 -37.45 26.59
N MET A 499 -6.91 -36.86 26.09
CA MET A 499 -6.40 -37.13 24.72
C MET A 499 -5.44 -38.33 24.65
N GLN A 500 -4.82 -38.74 25.75
CA GLN A 500 -3.99 -39.96 25.78
C GLN A 500 -4.82 -41.26 25.70
N ASN A 501 -6.14 -41.17 25.85
CA ASN A 501 -7.05 -42.29 25.71
C ASN A 501 -7.69 -42.43 24.32
N GLU A 502 -7.49 -41.46 23.41
CA GLU A 502 -8.01 -41.50 22.03
C GLU A 502 -6.93 -41.78 20.97
N LEU A 503 -5.89 -42.55 21.33
CA LEU A 503 -5.13 -43.28 20.31
C LEU A 503 -5.92 -44.54 19.95
N PRO A 504 -6.22 -44.79 18.66
CA PRO A 504 -6.88 -46.03 18.26
C PRO A 504 -6.04 -47.21 18.78
N LEU A 505 -6.70 -48.23 19.34
CA LEU A 505 -6.07 -49.45 19.90
C LEU A 505 -5.03 -50.09 18.95
N GLN A 506 -5.13 -49.82 17.66
CA GLN A 506 -4.24 -50.28 16.61
C GLN A 506 -2.84 -49.64 16.68
N ASP A 507 -2.71 -48.38 17.11
CA ASP A 507 -1.41 -47.69 17.28
C ASP A 507 -0.70 -48.08 18.58
N LYS A 508 -1.44 -48.50 19.61
CA LYS A 508 -0.85 -49.04 20.83
C LYS A 508 -0.23 -50.42 20.59
N ALA A 509 -0.83 -51.24 19.73
CA ALA A 509 -0.32 -52.56 19.37
C ALA A 509 0.96 -52.47 18.52
N THR A 510 1.00 -51.57 17.53
CA THR A 510 2.19 -51.37 16.68
C THR A 510 3.38 -50.76 17.44
N MET A 511 3.13 -49.87 18.40
CA MET A 511 4.19 -49.33 19.27
C MET A 511 4.73 -50.38 20.25
N LEU A 512 3.90 -51.29 20.77
CA LEU A 512 4.33 -52.41 21.60
C LEU A 512 5.11 -53.47 20.81
N GLU A 513 4.71 -53.76 19.56
CA GLU A 513 5.47 -54.65 18.68
C GLU A 513 6.82 -54.05 18.24
N ALA A 514 6.88 -52.73 18.01
CA ALA A 514 8.13 -52.04 17.69
C ALA A 514 9.09 -52.03 18.88
N TYR A 515 8.57 -51.85 20.10
CA TYR A 515 9.36 -51.90 21.33
C TYR A 515 9.87 -53.30 21.65
N ASN A 516 9.03 -54.34 21.51
CA ASN A 516 9.43 -55.74 21.74
C ASN A 516 10.37 -56.30 20.65
N ARG A 517 10.50 -55.67 19.49
CA ARG A 517 11.53 -56.00 18.48
C ARG A 517 12.89 -55.35 18.77
N SER A 518 12.96 -54.44 19.74
CA SER A 518 14.17 -53.69 20.11
C SER A 518 14.85 -54.17 21.40
N LEU A 519 14.29 -55.21 22.04
CA LEU A 519 14.85 -56.01 23.12
C LEU A 519 15.17 -57.40 22.57
#